data_AF-A0A6B3MGH0-F1
#
_entry.id   AF-A0A6B3MGH0-F1
#
_cell.length_a   1.000
_cell.length_b   1.000
_cell.length_c   1.000
_cell.angle_alpha   90.00
_cell.angle_beta   90.00
_cell.angle_gamma   90.00
#
_symmetry.space_group_name_H-M   'P 1'
#
loop_
_entity.id
_entity.type
_entity.pdbx_description
1 polymer ?
#
loop_
_entity_poly.entity_id
_entity_poly.type
_entity_poly.pdbx_seq_one_letter_code
_entity_poly.pdbx_strand_id
1 'polypeptide(L)'
;MRYRLLNSAESKQHPISEEQLLTGRGIRLVRFKLPSRYGQLAYYLAAGEWKKADQKTAQIMLQVAGREEEDYLRLEDIEKFPCADLGTIDQLWVKYSEGRFGFSVQKRIWQEVGGKVDYSTECKLGDRVGWRKGGNWLNYQKIINFTHEAPVGILPCWYRYVTRLGRVLTIRPGSSLGINISLVQRAVTCSI
;
A
#
# COMPACT_ATOMS: atom_id res chain seq x y z
N MET A 1 -29.61 -12.55 4.44
CA MET A 1 -30.29 -11.23 4.37
C MET A 1 -29.86 -10.53 3.09
N ARG A 2 -30.78 -9.96 2.31
CA ARG A 2 -30.47 -9.15 1.13
C ARG A 2 -30.69 -7.69 1.51
N TYR A 3 -29.68 -6.84 1.33
CA TYR A 3 -29.80 -5.40 1.53
C TYR A 3 -29.97 -4.70 0.18
N ARG A 4 -30.75 -3.60 0.16
CA ARG A 4 -30.85 -2.64 -0.95
C ARG A 4 -30.69 -1.24 -0.39
N LEU A 5 -30.12 -0.33 -1.19
CA LEU A 5 -30.03 1.07 -0.83
C LEU A 5 -31.43 1.70 -0.82
N LEU A 6 -31.65 2.61 0.13
CA LEU A 6 -32.85 3.44 0.19
C LEU A 6 -32.94 4.34 -1.05
N ASN A 7 -34.15 4.54 -1.55
CA ASN A 7 -34.42 5.45 -2.65
C ASN A 7 -34.52 6.91 -2.14
N SER A 8 -34.56 7.84 -3.09
CA SER A 8 -34.55 9.28 -2.81
C SER A 8 -35.78 9.77 -2.02
N ALA A 9 -36.89 9.03 -2.03
CA ALA A 9 -38.08 9.35 -1.24
C ALA A 9 -37.91 8.86 0.21
N GLU A 10 -37.46 7.61 0.38
CA GLU A 10 -37.17 7.00 1.69
C GLU A 10 -36.09 7.79 2.46
N SER A 11 -35.10 8.33 1.76
CA SER A 11 -34.04 9.17 2.37
C SER A 11 -34.53 10.52 2.89
N LYS A 12 -35.62 11.07 2.33
CA LYS A 12 -36.19 12.35 2.77
C LYS A 12 -37.11 12.18 3.98
N GLN A 13 -37.64 10.97 4.15
CA GLN A 13 -38.63 10.63 5.18
C GLN A 13 -37.99 10.40 6.55
N HIS A 14 -36.68 10.10 6.59
CA HIS A 14 -35.92 9.87 7.82
C HIS A 14 -34.61 10.68 7.83
N PRO A 15 -34.67 12.01 8.03
CA PRO A 15 -33.48 12.83 8.23
C PRO A 15 -32.89 12.56 9.62
N ILE A 16 -31.62 12.14 9.67
CA ILE A 16 -30.91 11.80 10.92
C ILE A 16 -29.94 12.95 11.25
N SER A 17 -30.00 13.50 12.47
CA SER A 17 -29.06 14.51 12.97
C SER A 17 -27.85 13.87 13.68
N GLU A 18 -26.72 14.59 13.71
CA GLU A 18 -25.42 14.11 14.24
C GLU A 18 -25.48 13.59 15.69
N GLU A 19 -26.43 14.08 16.48
CA GLU A 19 -26.58 13.74 17.90
C GLU A 19 -27.07 12.30 18.13
N GLN A 20 -27.76 11.70 17.14
CA GLN A 20 -28.25 10.32 17.23
C GLN A 20 -27.16 9.26 16.96
N LEU A 21 -25.94 9.66 16.60
CA LEU A 21 -24.83 8.76 16.24
C LEU A 21 -24.01 8.23 17.43
N LEU A 22 -24.15 8.81 18.62
CA LEU A 22 -23.29 8.50 19.77
C LEU A 22 -23.87 7.44 20.72
N THR A 23 -25.10 6.97 20.50
CA THR A 23 -25.79 5.99 21.38
C THR A 23 -25.83 4.58 20.76
N GLY A 24 -24.66 4.00 20.53
CA GLY A 24 -24.39 2.58 20.79
C GLY A 24 -25.08 1.46 19.99
N ARG A 25 -25.99 1.69 19.03
CA ARG A 25 -26.53 0.62 18.16
C ARG A 25 -26.85 1.11 16.74
N GLY A 26 -25.82 1.19 15.89
CA GLY A 26 -26.00 1.49 14.47
C GLY A 26 -24.80 1.07 13.62
N ILE A 27 -25.06 0.64 12.38
CA ILE A 27 -24.01 0.44 11.37
C ILE A 27 -23.72 1.81 10.73
N ARG A 28 -22.47 2.27 10.86
CA ARG A 28 -21.99 3.50 10.22
C ARG A 28 -21.67 3.24 8.74
N LEU A 29 -22.60 3.57 7.84
CA LEU A 29 -22.31 3.64 6.41
C LEU A 29 -21.59 4.95 6.09
N VAL A 30 -20.26 4.96 6.17
CA VAL A 30 -19.47 6.09 5.66
C VAL A 30 -19.52 6.03 4.13
N ARG A 31 -20.27 6.95 3.51
CA ARG A 31 -20.25 7.17 2.07
C ARG A 31 -18.95 7.88 1.70
N PHE A 32 -17.83 7.16 1.70
CA PHE A 32 -16.60 7.67 1.10
C PHE A 32 -16.60 7.34 -0.38
N LYS A 33 -16.61 8.37 -1.23
CA LYS A 33 -16.51 8.20 -2.67
C LYS A 33 -15.04 7.98 -3.01
N LEU A 34 -14.65 6.72 -3.14
CA LEU A 34 -13.32 6.38 -3.64
C LEU A 34 -13.23 6.77 -5.13
N PRO A 35 -12.18 7.50 -5.56
CA PRO A 35 -11.99 7.77 -6.99
C PRO A 35 -11.93 6.45 -7.78
N SER A 36 -12.50 6.44 -8.98
CA SER A 36 -12.66 5.23 -9.81
C SER A 36 -11.34 4.49 -10.03
N ARG A 37 -10.22 5.21 -10.16
CA ARG A 37 -8.85 4.69 -10.26
C ARG A 37 -8.53 3.63 -9.19
N TYR A 38 -9.02 3.81 -7.96
CA TYR A 38 -8.70 2.95 -6.82
C TYR A 38 -9.73 1.84 -6.60
N GLY A 39 -10.86 1.85 -7.31
CA GLY A 39 -11.97 0.91 -7.09
C GLY A 39 -11.54 -0.55 -7.25
N GLN A 40 -10.76 -0.86 -8.28
CA GLN A 40 -10.28 -2.22 -8.52
C GLN A 40 -9.27 -2.68 -7.47
N LEU A 41 -8.42 -1.77 -6.97
CA LEU A 41 -7.52 -2.07 -5.86
C LEU A 41 -8.32 -2.42 -4.59
N ALA A 42 -9.32 -1.59 -4.25
CA ALA A 42 -10.19 -1.85 -3.12
C ALA A 42 -10.93 -3.19 -3.24
N TYR A 43 -11.39 -3.55 -4.45
CA TYR A 43 -12.00 -4.85 -4.70
C TYR A 43 -11.05 -6.02 -4.43
N TYR A 44 -9.83 -5.99 -5.00
CA TYR A 44 -8.86 -7.07 -4.78
C TYR A 44 -8.43 -7.19 -3.31
N LEU A 45 -8.27 -6.07 -2.63
CA LEU A 45 -7.94 -6.05 -1.20
C LEU A 45 -9.08 -6.63 -0.35
N ALA A 46 -10.33 -6.22 -0.60
CA ALA A 46 -11.49 -6.74 0.10
C ALA A 46 -11.69 -8.25 -0.12
N ALA A 47 -11.32 -8.76 -1.29
CA ALA A 47 -11.38 -10.18 -1.62
C ALA A 47 -10.17 -10.98 -1.11
N GLY A 48 -9.18 -10.35 -0.46
CA GLY A 48 -7.95 -11.00 -0.03
C GLY A 48 -7.06 -11.46 -1.19
N GLU A 49 -7.27 -10.95 -2.41
CA GLU A 49 -6.48 -11.28 -3.59
C GLU A 49 -5.16 -10.49 -3.62
N TRP A 50 -4.30 -10.72 -2.61
CA TRP A 50 -3.10 -9.93 -2.33
C TRP A 50 -2.17 -9.74 -3.53
N LYS A 51 -1.96 -10.78 -4.33
CA LYS A 51 -1.15 -10.72 -5.55
C LYS A 51 -1.70 -9.75 -6.59
N LYS A 52 -3.01 -9.77 -6.80
CA LYS A 52 -3.68 -8.86 -7.75
C LYS A 52 -3.74 -7.45 -7.18
N ALA A 53 -3.94 -7.30 -5.87
CA ALA A 53 -3.90 -6.00 -5.20
C ALA A 53 -2.52 -5.34 -5.30
N ASP A 54 -1.44 -6.10 -5.09
CA ASP A 54 -0.06 -5.62 -5.21
C ASP A 54 0.22 -5.17 -6.65
N GLN A 55 -0.08 -6.03 -7.63
CA GLN A 55 0.04 -5.69 -9.05
C GLN A 55 -0.81 -4.48 -9.44
N LYS A 56 -2.02 -4.33 -8.88
CA LYS A 56 -2.86 -3.17 -9.17
C LYS A 56 -2.30 -1.90 -8.55
N THR A 57 -1.71 -2.00 -7.36
CA THR A 57 -1.01 -0.89 -6.70
C THR A 57 0.10 -0.35 -7.59
N ALA A 58 0.90 -1.24 -8.19
CA ALA A 58 1.90 -0.89 -9.21
C ALA A 58 1.36 0.01 -10.31
N GLN A 59 0.29 -0.47 -10.95
CA GLN A 59 -0.29 0.14 -12.13
C GLN A 59 -0.82 1.53 -11.79
N ILE A 60 -1.47 1.65 -10.62
CA ILE A 60 -1.95 2.93 -10.11
C ILE A 60 -0.77 3.88 -9.85
N MET A 61 0.33 3.41 -9.28
CA MET A 61 1.49 4.27 -9.02
C MET A 61 2.15 4.74 -10.32
N LEU A 62 2.28 3.87 -11.33
CA LEU A 62 2.77 4.25 -12.66
C LEU A 62 1.82 5.27 -13.32
N GLN A 63 0.51 5.05 -13.22
CA GLN A 63 -0.52 5.99 -13.70
C GLN A 63 -0.40 7.37 -13.07
N VAL A 64 -0.26 7.42 -11.74
CA VAL A 64 -0.14 8.67 -10.99
C VAL A 64 1.14 9.41 -11.36
N ALA A 65 2.23 8.68 -11.62
CA ALA A 65 3.50 9.25 -12.04
C ALA A 65 3.57 9.61 -13.54
N GLY A 66 2.56 9.25 -14.34
CA GLY A 66 2.59 9.42 -15.80
C GLY A 66 3.64 8.54 -16.48
N ARG A 67 3.84 7.32 -15.98
CA ARG A 67 4.93 6.40 -16.35
C ARG A 67 4.44 5.01 -16.78
N GLU A 68 3.22 4.96 -17.31
CA GLU A 68 2.56 3.72 -17.71
C GLU A 68 3.30 3.00 -18.83
N GLU A 69 3.86 3.75 -19.78
CA GLU A 69 4.57 3.19 -20.93
C GLU A 69 5.95 2.65 -20.55
N GLU A 70 6.61 3.28 -19.58
CA GLU A 70 7.93 2.89 -19.11
C GLU A 70 7.89 1.64 -18.23
N ASP A 71 6.78 1.42 -17.50
CA ASP A 71 6.60 0.26 -16.59
C ASP A 71 7.62 0.23 -15.43
N TYR A 72 8.20 1.39 -15.08
CA TYR A 72 9.04 1.58 -13.89
C TYR A 72 8.98 3.02 -13.35
N LEU A 73 9.24 3.19 -12.05
CA LEU A 73 9.43 4.51 -11.40
C LEU A 73 10.92 4.81 -11.20
N ARG A 74 11.31 6.06 -11.44
CA ARG A 74 12.59 6.67 -11.03
C ARG A 74 12.47 7.17 -9.58
N LEU A 75 13.61 7.41 -8.95
CA LEU A 75 13.65 8.03 -7.61
C LEU A 75 12.90 9.38 -7.58
N GLU A 76 13.11 10.21 -8.60
CA GLU A 76 12.45 11.53 -8.71
C GLU A 76 10.92 11.43 -8.80
N ASP A 77 10.40 10.38 -9.44
CA ASP A 77 8.94 10.17 -9.52
C ASP A 77 8.35 9.86 -8.14
N ILE A 78 9.11 9.15 -7.31
CA ILE A 78 8.72 8.79 -5.95
C ILE A 78 8.81 10.00 -5.03
N GLU A 79 9.88 10.79 -5.14
CA GLU A 79 10.04 12.04 -4.39
C GLU A 79 8.90 13.03 -4.68
N LYS A 80 8.40 13.05 -5.91
CA LYS A 80 7.30 13.92 -6.34
C LYS A 80 5.93 13.27 -6.23
N PHE A 81 5.85 12.00 -5.81
CA PHE A 81 4.60 11.25 -5.81
C PHE A 81 3.54 11.95 -4.94
N PRO A 82 2.32 12.21 -5.42
CA PRO A 82 1.31 12.95 -4.66
C PRO A 82 0.90 12.26 -3.35
N CYS A 83 0.91 13.01 -2.26
CA CYS A 83 0.58 12.47 -0.94
C CYS A 83 -0.88 12.02 -0.81
N ALA A 84 -1.81 12.67 -1.52
CA ALA A 84 -3.22 12.26 -1.54
C ALA A 84 -3.40 10.86 -2.16
N ASP A 85 -2.72 10.60 -3.28
CA ASP A 85 -2.73 9.30 -3.95
C ASP A 85 -2.03 8.24 -3.09
N LEU A 86 -0.85 8.56 -2.53
CA LEU A 86 -0.12 7.63 -1.65
C LEU A 86 -0.92 7.27 -0.39
N GLY A 87 -1.53 8.26 0.25
CA GLY A 87 -2.39 8.08 1.41
C GLY A 87 -3.65 7.29 1.09
N THR A 88 -4.25 7.48 -0.08
CA THR A 88 -5.41 6.69 -0.51
C THR A 88 -5.04 5.21 -0.67
N ILE A 89 -3.90 4.92 -1.31
CA ILE A 89 -3.39 3.55 -1.46
C ILE A 89 -3.13 2.95 -0.08
N ASP A 90 -2.41 3.67 0.78
CA ASP A 90 -2.07 3.21 2.12
C ASP A 90 -3.30 2.87 2.96
N GLN A 91 -4.28 3.76 3.02
CA GLN A 91 -5.52 3.56 3.78
C GLN A 91 -6.28 2.32 3.33
N LEU A 92 -6.30 2.02 2.03
CA LEU A 92 -6.92 0.81 1.51
C LEU A 92 -6.17 -0.44 1.99
N TRP A 93 -4.84 -0.45 1.88
CA TRP A 93 -4.02 -1.57 2.36
C TRP A 93 -4.19 -1.80 3.85
N VAL A 94 -4.06 -0.75 4.67
CA VAL A 94 -4.22 -0.80 6.12
C VAL A 94 -5.61 -1.32 6.48
N LYS A 95 -6.66 -0.78 5.87
CA LYS A 95 -8.04 -1.15 6.18
C LYS A 95 -8.33 -2.63 5.93
N TYR A 96 -8.01 -3.13 4.74
CA TYR A 96 -8.38 -4.48 4.34
C TYR A 96 -7.42 -5.56 4.83
N SER A 97 -6.25 -5.17 5.35
CA SER A 97 -5.30 -6.07 6.00
C SER A 97 -5.38 -6.06 7.53
N GLU A 98 -6.38 -5.39 8.11
CA GLU A 98 -6.52 -5.21 9.57
C GLU A 98 -5.27 -4.57 10.20
N GLY A 99 -4.69 -3.59 9.51
CA GLY A 99 -3.51 -2.86 9.94
C GLY A 99 -2.18 -3.59 9.77
N ARG A 100 -2.16 -4.73 9.07
CA ARG A 100 -0.94 -5.53 8.88
C ARG A 100 -0.08 -5.08 7.71
N PHE A 101 -0.67 -4.52 6.67
CA PHE A 101 -0.01 -4.13 5.43
C PHE A 101 -0.25 -2.65 5.13
N GLY A 102 0.65 -2.03 4.37
CA GLY A 102 0.60 -0.60 4.05
C GLY A 102 1.96 0.07 4.11
N PHE A 103 2.09 1.22 3.45
CA PHE A 103 3.27 2.06 3.48
C PHE A 103 3.47 2.72 4.85
N SER A 104 2.41 3.11 5.55
CA SER A 104 2.48 3.63 6.92
C SER A 104 2.98 2.56 7.90
N VAL A 105 2.61 1.30 7.68
CA VAL A 105 3.10 0.15 8.44
C VAL A 105 4.59 -0.08 8.18
N GLN A 106 5.02 -0.09 6.91
CA GLN A 106 6.43 -0.19 6.54
C GLN A 106 7.25 0.98 7.09
N LYS A 107 6.70 2.19 7.06
CA LYS A 107 7.30 3.40 7.63
C LYS A 107 7.56 3.26 9.12
N ARG A 108 6.55 2.80 9.88
CA ARG A 108 6.72 2.55 11.33
C ARG A 108 7.84 1.55 11.58
N ILE A 109 7.86 0.43 10.85
CA ILE A 109 8.90 -0.59 11.00
C ILE A 109 10.28 -0.02 10.64
N TRP A 110 10.40 0.78 9.59
CA TRP A 110 11.65 1.44 9.20
C TRP A 110 12.18 2.35 10.31
N GLN A 111 11.31 3.11 10.97
CA GLN A 111 11.67 3.92 12.13
C GLN A 111 12.17 3.05 13.30
N GLU A 112 11.50 1.93 13.58
CA GLU A 112 11.89 0.98 14.64
C GLU A 112 13.27 0.35 14.40
N VAL A 113 13.64 0.08 13.14
CA VAL A 113 14.95 -0.54 12.82
C VAL A 113 16.09 0.47 12.65
N GLY A 114 15.82 1.76 12.81
CA GLY A 114 16.82 2.81 12.91
C GLY A 114 16.49 4.10 12.16
N GLY A 115 15.56 4.08 11.20
CA GLY A 115 15.11 5.27 10.48
C GLY A 115 16.19 6.00 9.69
N LYS A 116 17.28 5.31 9.32
CA LYS A 116 18.38 5.88 8.54
C LYS A 116 18.27 5.50 7.08
N VAL A 117 18.78 6.41 6.27
CA VAL A 117 18.87 6.28 4.81
C VAL A 117 20.18 5.58 4.49
N ASP A 118 20.27 4.30 4.85
CA ASP A 118 21.46 3.47 4.62
C ASP A 118 21.09 2.02 4.34
N TYR A 119 22.02 1.30 3.71
CA TYR A 119 21.82 -0.09 3.32
C TYR A 119 21.63 -1.03 4.52
N SER A 120 22.23 -0.70 5.68
CA SER A 120 22.06 -1.52 6.89
C SER A 120 20.62 -1.48 7.39
N THR A 121 20.01 -0.30 7.38
CA THR A 121 18.62 -0.08 7.78
C THR A 121 17.66 -0.69 6.78
N GLU A 122 17.96 -0.61 5.47
CA GLU A 122 17.20 -1.30 4.43
C GLU A 122 17.22 -2.82 4.60
N CYS A 123 18.40 -3.38 4.92
CA CYS A 123 18.57 -4.79 5.23
C CYS A 123 17.71 -5.21 6.42
N LYS A 124 17.75 -4.45 7.53
CA LYS A 124 16.96 -4.72 8.73
C LYS A 124 15.45 -4.62 8.47
N LEU A 125 15.02 -3.61 7.70
CA LEU A 125 13.63 -3.48 7.26
C LEU A 125 13.22 -4.72 6.48
N GLY A 126 14.01 -5.10 5.46
CA GLY A 126 13.75 -6.27 4.63
C GLY A 126 13.68 -7.57 5.42
N ASP A 127 14.54 -7.76 6.43
CA ASP A 127 14.47 -8.91 7.33
C ASP A 127 13.19 -8.88 8.17
N ARG A 128 12.78 -7.70 8.65
CA ARG A 128 11.61 -7.53 9.53
C ARG A 128 10.27 -7.71 8.82
N VAL A 129 10.15 -7.24 7.57
CA VAL A 129 8.93 -7.35 6.75
C VAL A 129 8.90 -8.60 5.88
N GLY A 130 9.95 -9.44 5.92
CA GLY A 130 10.00 -10.71 5.20
C GLY A 130 10.41 -10.62 3.73
N TRP A 131 11.04 -9.53 3.30
CA TRP A 131 11.65 -9.42 1.96
C TRP A 131 13.05 -10.04 1.89
N ARG A 132 13.68 -10.30 3.03
CA ARG A 132 15.00 -10.92 3.13
C ARG A 132 14.97 -12.11 4.08
N LYS A 133 15.78 -13.12 3.78
CA LYS A 133 15.98 -14.29 4.64
C LYS A 133 17.41 -14.79 4.53
N GLY A 134 18.09 -14.94 5.66
CA GLY A 134 19.49 -15.39 5.69
C GLY A 134 20.43 -14.49 4.88
N GLY A 135 20.25 -13.17 4.97
CA GLY A 135 21.06 -12.17 4.26
C GLY A 135 20.70 -11.97 2.78
N ASN A 136 19.83 -12.79 2.22
CA ASN A 136 19.47 -12.76 0.80
C ASN A 136 18.10 -12.13 0.57
N TRP A 137 18.00 -11.25 -0.42
CA TRP A 137 16.72 -10.70 -0.90
C TRP A 137 15.91 -11.78 -1.62
N LEU A 138 14.64 -11.91 -1.26
CA LEU A 138 13.72 -12.87 -1.86
C LEU A 138 13.15 -12.32 -3.16
N ASN A 139 12.90 -13.21 -4.12
CA ASN A 139 12.16 -12.83 -5.32
C ASN A 139 10.66 -12.64 -5.02
N TYR A 140 9.96 -11.92 -5.89
CA TYR A 140 8.55 -11.61 -5.72
C TYR A 140 7.67 -12.84 -5.52
N GLN A 141 7.93 -13.95 -6.22
CA GLN A 141 7.13 -15.17 -6.06
C GLN A 141 7.25 -15.77 -4.65
N LYS A 142 8.43 -15.68 -4.02
CA LYS A 142 8.61 -16.11 -2.63
C LYS A 142 7.95 -15.16 -1.64
N ILE A 143 7.94 -13.85 -1.94
CA ILE A 143 7.31 -12.83 -1.09
C ILE A 143 5.78 -12.96 -1.16
N ILE A 144 5.20 -13.02 -2.37
CA ILE A 144 3.75 -12.95 -2.54
C ILE A 144 3.02 -14.24 -2.18
N ASN A 145 3.69 -15.39 -2.27
CA ASN A 145 3.15 -16.68 -1.85
C ASN A 145 3.48 -16.95 -0.37
N PHE A 146 3.25 -15.96 0.48
CA PHE A 146 3.37 -16.14 1.93
C PHE A 146 2.30 -17.11 2.44
N THR A 147 2.63 -17.88 3.47
CA THR A 147 1.68 -18.75 4.19
C THR A 147 0.81 -17.93 5.15
N HIS A 148 -0.12 -18.56 5.87
CA HIS A 148 -1.12 -17.90 6.71
C HIS A 148 -0.55 -16.89 7.76
N GLU A 149 0.75 -16.95 8.05
CA GLU A 149 1.47 -16.04 8.95
C GLU A 149 2.36 -15.03 8.20
N ALA A 150 1.75 -14.23 7.31
CA ALA A 150 2.47 -13.17 6.60
C ALA A 150 3.09 -12.15 7.59
N PRO A 151 4.40 -11.84 7.50
CA PRO A 151 5.00 -10.78 8.28
C PRO A 151 4.28 -9.44 8.12
N VAL A 152 4.21 -8.66 9.20
CA VAL A 152 3.64 -7.30 9.17
C VAL A 152 4.51 -6.42 8.25
N GLY A 153 3.87 -5.67 7.37
CA GLY A 153 4.53 -4.78 6.40
C GLY A 153 5.02 -5.46 5.11
N ILE A 154 4.80 -6.77 4.92
CA ILE A 154 5.29 -7.50 3.72
C ILE A 154 4.73 -6.95 2.40
N LEU A 155 3.53 -6.36 2.43
CA LEU A 155 2.90 -5.71 1.28
C LEU A 155 2.54 -4.25 1.59
N PRO A 156 2.48 -3.38 0.57
CA PRO A 156 2.84 -3.63 -0.85
C PRO A 156 4.33 -3.91 -1.06
N CYS A 157 4.69 -4.78 -2.00
CA CYS A 157 6.08 -5.10 -2.35
C CYS A 157 6.49 -4.34 -3.62
N TRP A 158 7.32 -3.32 -3.48
CA TRP A 158 7.72 -2.46 -4.60
C TRP A 158 8.94 -2.98 -5.38
N TYR A 159 9.63 -4.04 -4.90
CA TYR A 159 10.84 -4.62 -5.51
C TYR A 159 10.65 -4.98 -7.01
N ARG A 160 9.40 -5.15 -7.46
CA ARG A 160 9.07 -5.45 -8.85
C ARG A 160 9.04 -4.23 -9.78
N TYR A 161 8.80 -3.01 -9.32
CA TYR A 161 8.47 -1.86 -10.19
C TYR A 161 9.69 -1.16 -10.81
N VAL A 162 10.78 -1.92 -10.93
CA VAL A 162 12.05 -1.53 -11.56
C VAL A 162 12.47 -2.56 -12.61
N THR A 163 11.79 -3.71 -12.73
CA THR A 163 12.29 -4.80 -13.59
C THR A 163 11.17 -5.50 -14.35
N ARG A 164 11.19 -5.34 -15.69
CA ARG A 164 10.49 -6.18 -16.67
C ARG A 164 10.53 -7.64 -16.23
N LEU A 165 9.35 -8.28 -16.22
CA LEU A 165 9.11 -9.70 -16.56
C LEU A 165 10.35 -10.62 -16.62
N GLY A 166 11.07 -10.79 -15.51
CA GLY A 166 12.12 -11.82 -15.37
C GLY A 166 13.57 -11.46 -15.71
N ARG A 167 14.00 -10.19 -15.74
CA ARG A 167 15.45 -9.87 -15.71
C ARG A 167 15.82 -9.04 -14.48
N VAL A 168 16.65 -9.63 -13.61
CA VAL A 168 17.26 -8.98 -12.45
C VAL A 168 18.17 -7.87 -12.96
N LEU A 169 17.72 -6.61 -12.94
CA LEU A 169 18.64 -5.49 -12.84
C LEU A 169 19.09 -5.46 -11.39
N THR A 170 20.27 -6.03 -11.17
CA THR A 170 20.99 -5.88 -9.91
C THR A 170 20.98 -4.39 -9.56
N ILE A 171 20.59 -4.10 -8.31
CA ILE A 171 21.12 -2.95 -7.58
C ILE A 171 22.61 -2.91 -7.95
N ARG A 172 23.05 -1.86 -8.66
CA ARG A 172 24.49 -1.66 -8.84
C ARG A 172 25.07 -1.65 -7.42
N PRO A 173 26.04 -2.53 -7.10
CA PRO A 173 26.76 -2.41 -5.84
C PRO A 173 27.37 -1.00 -5.80
N GLY A 174 26.86 -0.14 -4.91
CA GLY A 174 27.35 1.24 -4.76
C GLY A 174 26.39 2.38 -5.10
N SER A 175 25.14 2.16 -5.52
CA SER A 175 24.14 3.25 -5.58
C SER A 175 23.39 3.38 -4.24
N SER A 176 23.58 4.52 -3.57
CA SER A 176 23.35 4.77 -2.14
C SER A 176 21.89 4.91 -1.67
N LEU A 177 20.88 4.61 -2.49
CA LEU A 177 19.50 4.48 -2.00
C LEU A 177 18.74 3.41 -2.81
N GLY A 178 18.27 2.37 -2.14
CA GLY A 178 17.23 1.51 -2.68
C GLY A 178 15.90 2.27 -2.76
N ILE A 179 15.12 2.02 -3.80
CA ILE A 179 13.78 2.61 -3.99
C ILE A 179 12.81 2.26 -2.82
N ASN A 180 13.08 1.18 -2.08
CA ASN A 180 12.53 0.88 -0.75
C ASN A 180 12.48 2.12 0.15
N ILE A 181 13.67 2.70 0.30
CA ILE A 181 13.92 3.75 1.27
C ILE A 181 13.23 5.02 0.78
N SER A 182 13.24 5.28 -0.52
CA SER A 182 12.60 6.48 -1.08
C SER A 182 11.08 6.48 -0.89
N LEU A 183 10.39 5.33 -1.02
CA LEU A 183 8.94 5.26 -0.75
C LEU A 183 8.61 5.40 0.73
N VAL A 184 9.40 4.77 1.60
CA VAL A 184 9.22 4.91 3.05
C VAL A 184 9.50 6.34 3.49
N GLN A 185 10.55 6.97 2.97
CA GLN A 185 10.81 8.40 3.17
C GLN A 185 9.68 9.25 2.62
N ARG A 186 9.14 8.91 1.44
CA ARG A 186 8.00 9.64 0.88
C ARG A 186 6.81 9.56 1.83
N ALA A 187 6.51 8.39 2.38
CA ALA A 187 5.48 8.22 3.40
C ALA A 187 5.72 9.08 4.65
N VAL A 188 6.98 9.24 5.10
CA VAL A 188 7.34 10.20 6.16
C VAL A 188 7.00 11.63 5.74
N THR A 189 7.45 12.08 4.57
CA THR A 189 7.22 13.46 4.09
C THR A 189 5.74 13.75 3.85
N CYS A 190 4.96 12.74 3.45
CA CYS A 190 3.52 12.85 3.26
C CYS A 190 2.71 12.77 4.56
N SER A 191 3.36 12.53 5.71
CA SER A 191 2.70 12.40 7.02
C SER A 191 1.59 11.35 7.06
N ILE A 192 1.75 10.26 6.29
CA ILE A 192 0.81 9.11 6.27
C ILE A 192 1.22 8.02 7.24
#